data_AF-A0A3S4PUI0-F1
#
_entry.id   AF-A0A3S4PUI0-F1
#
_cell.length_a   1.000
_cell.length_b   1.000
_cell.length_c   1.000
_cell.angle_alpha   90.00
_cell.angle_beta   90.00
_cell.angle_gamma   90.00
#
_symmetry.space_group_name_H-M   'P 1'
#
loop_
_entity.id
_entity.type
_entity.pdbx_description
1 polymer ?
#
loop_
_entity_poly.entity_id
_entity_poly.type
_entity_poly.pdbx_seq_one_letter_code
_entity_poly.pdbx_strand_id
1 'polypeptide(L)'
;MRTDVFLELCDLLKREGLLRATKNVTVEEQVAIFLNTVGHSERNRVMQIQFQHSGPTISKYFNAVLEALLYICPDYVKVPEPETPTPAHIASNRIFYPFFKDYIGVIDGTYVPAWVPIKDHQRYRCRKGFIAQNVMAAVGFDMLFQFVCAGFEGSANDQKVLSDVLQNRGIYNMQVPEGKYFLVDAGYAHKRGFIGPYRGTRYHLKEYGCQALAPRTSTEPFSLRHSKLQNVVERTFVLWKERFPILTHIPRNYPVKTQAKIVNACAVIHTFIMMRNPNNDELCQRHYHEVIYIDQEDNEDDAVEDESGSQYAYRLRDTIASDMWNASANRRASASQMMQ
;
A
#
# COMPACT_ATOMS: atom_id res chain seq x y z
N MET A 1 1.07 14.21 -13.39
CA MET A 1 2.45 14.30 -12.87
C MET A 1 2.98 15.68 -13.22
N ARG A 2 3.69 16.37 -12.31
CA ARG A 2 4.30 17.68 -12.62
C ARG A 2 5.45 17.52 -13.62
N THR A 3 5.70 18.54 -14.43
CA THR A 3 6.69 18.49 -15.53
C THR A 3 8.11 18.22 -15.05
N ASP A 4 8.53 18.82 -13.94
CA ASP A 4 9.84 18.60 -13.32
C ASP A 4 10.04 17.14 -12.90
N VAL A 5 9.07 16.57 -12.19
CA VAL A 5 9.08 15.15 -11.79
C VAL A 5 9.08 14.22 -13.00
N PHE A 6 8.36 14.58 -14.06
CA PHE A 6 8.35 13.82 -15.32
C PHE A 6 9.72 13.80 -15.98
N LEU A 7 10.39 14.95 -16.08
CA LEU A 7 11.72 15.04 -16.66
C LEU A 7 12.75 14.27 -15.83
N GLU A 8 12.67 14.35 -14.49
CA GLU A 8 13.52 13.55 -13.60
C GLU A 8 13.34 12.04 -13.82
N LEU A 9 12.11 11.57 -14.01
CA LEU A 9 11.85 10.15 -14.33
C LEU A 9 12.47 9.76 -15.68
N CYS A 10 12.33 10.62 -16.70
CA CYS A 10 12.92 10.37 -18.01
C CYS A 10 14.45 10.30 -17.93
N ASP A 11 15.07 11.23 -17.20
CA ASP A 11 16.53 11.27 -17.04
C ASP A 11 17.07 10.12 -16.21
N LEU A 12 16.34 9.68 -15.19
CA LEU A 12 16.64 8.43 -14.47
C LEU A 12 16.68 7.25 -15.45
N LEU A 13 15.62 7.04 -16.23
CA LEU A 13 15.52 5.88 -17.12
C LEU A 13 16.55 5.92 -18.27
N LYS A 14 16.99 7.11 -18.69
CA LYS A 14 18.14 7.29 -19.60
C LYS A 14 19.45 6.95 -18.93
N ARG A 15 19.69 7.47 -17.72
CA ARG A 15 20.96 7.31 -16.98
C ARG A 15 21.22 5.84 -16.64
N GLU A 16 20.19 5.10 -16.23
CA GLU A 16 20.28 3.66 -16.00
C GLU A 16 20.37 2.85 -17.31
N GLY A 17 20.32 3.50 -18.48
CA GLY A 17 20.45 2.86 -19.79
C GLY A 17 19.24 2.02 -20.19
N LEU A 18 18.12 2.11 -19.46
CA LEU A 18 16.92 1.30 -19.62
C LEU A 18 16.08 1.74 -20.81
N LEU A 19 16.07 3.05 -21.10
CA LEU A 19 15.41 3.62 -22.27
C LEU A 19 16.41 4.42 -23.10
N ARG A 20 16.26 4.34 -24.42
CA ARG A 20 17.07 5.09 -25.38
C ARG A 20 16.17 5.72 -26.42
N ALA A 21 16.52 6.94 -26.81
CA ALA A 21 15.85 7.60 -27.92
C ALA A 21 16.10 6.83 -29.21
N THR A 22 15.08 6.78 -30.07
CA THR A 22 15.21 6.31 -31.44
C THR A 22 15.13 7.50 -32.40
N LYS A 23 15.34 7.27 -33.70
CA LYS A 23 15.19 8.31 -34.72
C LYS A 23 13.82 9.00 -34.67
N ASN A 24 12.77 8.27 -34.27
CA ASN A 24 11.39 8.71 -34.40
C ASN A 24 10.66 8.95 -33.07
N VAL A 25 11.21 8.48 -31.94
CA VAL A 25 10.54 8.57 -30.62
C VAL A 25 11.59 8.83 -29.54
N THR A 26 11.44 9.95 -28.84
CA THR A 26 12.30 10.36 -27.70
C THR A 26 11.99 9.55 -26.45
N VAL A 27 12.84 9.59 -25.42
CA VAL A 27 12.53 8.88 -24.17
C VAL A 27 11.33 9.50 -23.46
N GLU A 28 11.24 10.84 -23.48
CA GLU A 28 10.12 11.60 -22.95
C GLU A 28 8.81 11.14 -23.59
N GLU A 29 8.79 10.99 -24.91
CA GLU A 29 7.61 10.51 -25.63
C GLU A 29 7.27 9.07 -25.27
N GLN A 30 8.26 8.18 -25.12
CA GLN A 30 8.04 6.80 -24.67
C GLN A 30 7.37 6.77 -23.28
N VAL A 31 7.92 7.53 -22.33
CA VAL A 31 7.38 7.64 -20.97
C VAL A 31 5.99 8.30 -20.99
N ALA A 32 5.78 9.32 -21.81
CA ALA A 32 4.48 9.98 -21.98
C ALA A 32 3.43 9.03 -22.53
N ILE A 33 3.77 8.16 -23.50
CA ILE A 33 2.87 7.10 -24.00
C ILE A 33 2.42 6.21 -22.85
N PHE A 34 3.37 5.73 -22.03
CA PHE A 34 3.05 4.89 -20.88
C PHE A 34 2.17 5.60 -19.86
N LEU A 35 2.57 6.80 -19.42
CA LEU A 35 1.87 7.57 -18.38
C LEU A 35 0.45 7.98 -18.81
N ASN A 36 0.24 8.38 -20.06
CA ASN A 36 -1.11 8.68 -20.57
C ASN A 36 -1.97 7.41 -20.59
N THR A 37 -1.39 6.27 -21.00
CA THR A 37 -2.11 4.99 -21.01
C THR A 37 -2.59 4.61 -19.61
N VAL A 38 -1.70 4.66 -18.60
CA VAL A 38 -2.05 4.22 -17.23
C VAL A 38 -2.84 5.27 -16.44
N GLY A 39 -2.54 6.55 -16.64
CA GLY A 39 -3.11 7.69 -15.93
C GLY A 39 -4.47 8.15 -16.45
N HIS A 40 -4.83 7.78 -17.69
CA HIS A 40 -6.16 8.04 -18.26
C HIS A 40 -6.92 6.76 -18.64
N SER A 41 -6.35 5.58 -18.37
CA SER A 41 -6.91 4.28 -18.76
C SER A 41 -7.18 4.19 -20.27
N GLU A 42 -6.30 4.78 -21.09
CA GLU A 42 -6.52 4.93 -22.51
C GLU A 42 -6.22 3.65 -23.30
N ARG A 43 -6.99 3.46 -24.38
CA ARG A 43 -6.78 2.31 -25.27
C ARG A 43 -5.67 2.62 -26.26
N ASN A 44 -4.97 1.57 -26.71
CA ASN A 44 -3.92 1.70 -27.72
C ASN A 44 -4.36 2.53 -28.95
N ARG A 45 -5.60 2.39 -29.42
CA ARG A 45 -6.14 3.18 -30.53
C ARG A 45 -6.17 4.69 -30.27
N VAL A 46 -6.48 5.11 -29.05
CA VAL A 46 -6.49 6.55 -28.68
C VAL A 46 -5.06 7.08 -28.66
N MET A 47 -4.14 6.30 -28.09
CA MET A 47 -2.71 6.61 -28.05
C MET A 47 -2.10 6.74 -29.45
N GLN A 48 -2.54 5.93 -30.43
CA GLN A 48 -2.10 6.06 -31.82
C GLN A 48 -2.45 7.44 -32.41
N ILE A 49 -3.65 7.94 -32.13
CA ILE A 49 -4.12 9.25 -32.59
C ILE A 49 -3.39 10.37 -31.85
N GLN A 50 -3.22 10.25 -30.53
CA GLN A 50 -2.60 11.30 -29.73
C GLN A 50 -1.11 11.48 -30.08
N PHE A 51 -0.37 10.39 -30.26
CA PHE A 51 1.07 10.43 -30.51
C PHE A 51 1.44 10.24 -32.00
N GLN A 52 0.45 10.08 -32.89
CA GLN A 52 0.66 9.92 -34.34
C GLN A 52 1.59 8.74 -34.71
N HIS A 53 1.52 7.66 -33.94
CA HIS A 53 2.28 6.43 -34.17
C HIS A 53 1.37 5.24 -34.42
N SER A 54 1.91 4.21 -35.09
CA SER A 54 1.18 2.96 -35.32
C SER A 54 0.93 2.18 -34.01
N GLY A 55 -0.12 1.37 -33.98
CA GLY A 55 -0.45 0.52 -32.82
C GLY A 55 0.71 -0.34 -32.31
N PRO A 56 1.49 -1.01 -33.19
CA PRO A 56 2.70 -1.72 -32.79
C PRO A 56 3.74 -0.83 -32.11
N THR A 57 3.90 0.41 -32.54
CA THR A 57 4.84 1.38 -31.95
C THR A 57 4.39 1.79 -30.55
N ILE A 58 3.11 2.10 -30.37
CA ILE A 58 2.52 2.37 -29.04
C ILE A 58 2.73 1.17 -28.11
N SER A 59 2.40 -0.05 -28.56
CA SER A 59 2.58 -1.27 -27.77
C SER A 59 4.04 -1.52 -27.42
N LYS A 60 4.96 -1.30 -28.36
CA LYS A 60 6.40 -1.47 -28.14
C LYS A 60 6.87 -0.58 -26.99
N TYR A 61 6.57 0.71 -27.05
CA TYR A 61 7.07 1.65 -26.04
C TYR A 61 6.33 1.57 -24.71
N PHE A 62 5.03 1.22 -24.72
CA PHE A 62 4.33 0.86 -23.49
C PHE A 62 5.06 -0.28 -22.75
N ASN A 63 5.40 -1.36 -23.45
CA ASN A 63 6.09 -2.50 -22.83
C ASN A 63 7.54 -2.16 -22.45
N ALA A 64 8.26 -1.36 -23.25
CA ALA A 64 9.62 -0.95 -22.93
C ALA A 64 9.67 -0.15 -21.62
N VAL A 65 8.77 0.82 -21.44
CA VAL A 65 8.67 1.59 -20.19
C VAL A 65 8.19 0.70 -19.04
N LEU A 66 7.25 -0.21 -19.29
CA LEU A 66 6.78 -1.17 -18.27
C LEU A 66 7.95 -1.98 -17.70
N GLU A 67 8.77 -2.61 -18.55
CA GLU A 67 9.93 -3.39 -18.08
C GLU A 67 10.99 -2.51 -17.41
N ALA A 68 11.21 -1.28 -17.90
CA ALA A 68 12.14 -0.34 -17.28
C ALA A 68 11.70 0.06 -15.85
N LEU A 69 10.40 0.30 -15.64
CA LEU A 69 9.85 0.60 -14.32
C LEU A 69 9.93 -0.60 -13.36
N LEU A 70 9.72 -1.81 -13.88
CA LEU A 70 9.89 -3.03 -13.09
C LEU A 70 11.35 -3.29 -12.72
N TYR A 71 12.29 -2.92 -13.60
CA TYR A 71 13.72 -3.03 -13.32
C TYR A 71 14.13 -2.17 -12.11
N ILE A 72 13.68 -0.91 -12.05
CA ILE A 72 13.96 -0.01 -10.92
C ILE A 72 13.04 -0.25 -9.72
N CYS A 73 12.07 -1.16 -9.81
CA CYS A 73 11.11 -1.40 -8.73
C CYS A 73 11.78 -1.65 -7.36
N PRO A 74 12.84 -2.47 -7.25
CA PRO A 74 13.53 -2.70 -5.97
C PRO A 74 14.18 -1.45 -5.36
N ASP A 75 14.45 -0.40 -6.15
CA ASP A 75 15.03 0.85 -5.63
C ASP A 75 13.99 1.76 -4.99
N TYR A 76 12.73 1.64 -5.41
CA TYR A 76 11.63 2.51 -5.00
C TYR A 76 10.62 1.81 -4.09
N VAL A 77 10.29 0.56 -4.37
CA VAL A 77 9.35 -0.27 -3.60
C VAL A 77 10.15 -1.30 -2.83
N LYS A 78 10.63 -0.89 -1.66
CA LYS A 78 11.42 -1.73 -0.76
C LYS A 78 11.08 -1.49 0.70
N VAL A 79 11.20 -2.55 1.49
CA VAL A 79 11.09 -2.48 2.94
C VAL A 79 12.28 -1.65 3.47
N PRO A 80 12.07 -0.76 4.46
CA PRO A 80 13.16 -0.01 5.07
C PRO A 80 14.25 -0.93 5.65
N GLU A 81 15.51 -0.52 5.53
CA GLU A 81 16.63 -1.22 6.15
C GLU A 81 16.51 -1.22 7.68
N PRO A 82 17.10 -2.20 8.40
CA PRO A 82 17.02 -2.29 9.87
C PRO A 82 17.40 -1.01 10.61
N GLU A 83 18.43 -0.31 10.12
CA GLU A 83 18.98 0.92 10.68
C GLU A 83 18.15 2.16 10.34
N THR A 84 17.11 2.00 9.51
CA THR A 84 16.24 3.13 9.14
C THR A 84 15.57 3.69 10.40
N PRO A 85 15.78 4.98 10.71
CA PRO A 85 15.17 5.58 11.88
C PRO A 85 13.64 5.62 11.73
N THR A 86 12.94 5.69 12.86
CA THR A 86 11.50 5.92 12.88
C THR A 86 11.18 7.17 12.04
N PRO A 87 10.20 7.13 11.12
CA PRO A 87 9.83 8.29 10.30
C PRO A 87 9.58 9.53 11.17
N ALA A 88 10.08 10.70 10.74
CA ALA A 88 10.03 11.93 11.53
C ALA A 88 8.61 12.33 11.95
N HIS A 89 7.60 12.01 11.13
CA HIS A 89 6.20 12.25 11.45
C HIS A 89 5.68 11.37 12.61
N ILE A 90 6.21 10.15 12.76
CA ILE A 90 5.90 9.30 13.93
C ILE A 90 6.69 9.80 15.13
N ALA A 91 8.01 10.01 14.97
CA ALA A 91 8.90 10.43 16.05
C ALA A 91 8.51 11.77 16.70
N SER A 92 7.97 12.72 15.91
CA SER A 92 7.52 14.02 16.41
C SER A 92 6.10 14.00 17.00
N ASN A 93 5.32 12.94 16.77
CA ASN A 93 3.93 12.86 17.19
C ASN A 93 3.76 12.08 18.50
N ARG A 94 3.45 12.80 19.58
CA ARG A 94 3.22 12.23 20.94
C ARG A 94 2.04 11.25 21.04
N ILE A 95 1.20 11.16 20.01
CA ILE A 95 0.17 10.13 19.91
C ILE A 95 0.83 8.79 19.59
N PHE A 96 1.83 8.77 18.71
CA PHE A 96 2.45 7.53 18.21
C PHE A 96 3.78 7.21 18.90
N TYR A 97 4.64 8.20 19.13
CA TYR A 97 5.92 8.00 19.81
C TYR A 97 5.76 8.10 21.34
N PRO A 98 6.44 7.24 22.13
CA PRO A 98 7.42 6.21 21.72
C PRO A 98 6.81 4.85 21.34
N PHE A 99 5.48 4.69 21.45
CA PHE A 99 4.80 3.40 21.38
C PHE A 99 4.96 2.66 20.05
N PHE A 100 5.06 3.38 18.94
CA PHE A 100 5.24 2.82 17.58
C PHE A 100 6.63 3.13 17.00
N LYS A 101 7.68 3.17 17.83
CA LYS A 101 9.05 3.48 17.37
C LYS A 101 9.61 2.44 16.38
N ASP A 102 9.18 1.19 16.47
CA ASP A 102 9.67 0.07 15.64
C ASP A 102 8.69 -0.33 14.52
N TYR A 103 7.58 0.39 14.39
CA TYR A 103 6.63 0.25 13.30
C TYR A 103 7.22 0.80 11.99
N ILE A 104 7.10 0.03 10.91
CA ILE A 104 7.64 0.43 9.58
C ILE A 104 6.56 0.69 8.52
N GLY A 105 5.35 0.15 8.70
CA GLY A 105 4.26 0.33 7.74
C GLY A 105 3.04 -0.53 8.05
N VAL A 106 2.03 -0.40 7.21
CA VAL A 106 0.82 -1.22 7.23
C VAL A 106 0.79 -2.15 6.03
N ILE A 107 0.30 -3.37 6.21
CA ILE A 107 -0.04 -4.28 5.12
C ILE A 107 -1.54 -4.46 5.05
N ASP A 108 -2.06 -4.36 3.83
CA ASP A 108 -3.45 -4.66 3.53
C ASP A 108 -3.63 -5.16 2.09
N GLY A 109 -4.77 -5.80 1.84
CA GLY A 109 -5.20 -6.31 0.55
C GLY A 109 -6.11 -5.32 -0.19
N THR A 110 -6.03 -5.31 -1.51
CA THR A 110 -6.97 -4.57 -2.36
C THR A 110 -7.27 -5.33 -3.64
N TYR A 111 -8.51 -5.23 -4.10
CA TYR A 111 -8.91 -5.81 -5.38
C TYR A 111 -8.69 -4.82 -6.52
N VAL A 112 -8.02 -5.30 -7.57
CA VAL A 112 -7.89 -4.63 -8.87
C VAL A 112 -8.65 -5.48 -9.90
N PRO A 113 -9.59 -4.91 -10.69
CA PRO A 113 -10.31 -5.66 -11.71
C PRO A 113 -9.35 -6.37 -12.66
N ALA A 114 -9.66 -7.62 -12.99
CA ALA A 114 -8.81 -8.44 -13.83
C ALA A 114 -9.56 -8.95 -15.05
N TRP A 115 -8.82 -9.11 -16.15
CA TRP A 115 -9.33 -9.79 -17.33
C TRP A 115 -8.74 -11.20 -17.41
N VAL A 116 -9.59 -12.22 -17.32
CA VAL A 116 -9.16 -13.62 -17.42
C VAL A 116 -10.10 -14.41 -18.33
N PRO A 117 -9.66 -15.55 -18.91
CA PRO A 117 -10.56 -16.43 -19.66
C PRO A 117 -11.73 -16.92 -18.80
N ILE A 118 -12.88 -17.21 -19.43
CA ILE A 118 -14.11 -17.64 -18.74
C ILE A 118 -13.87 -18.82 -17.78
N LYS A 119 -13.03 -19.78 -18.18
CA LYS A 119 -12.67 -20.95 -17.35
C LYS A 119 -12.02 -20.58 -16.01
N ASP A 120 -11.41 -19.40 -15.90
CA ASP A 120 -10.73 -18.92 -14.71
C ASP A 120 -11.58 -17.94 -13.89
N HIS A 121 -12.78 -17.57 -14.37
CA HIS A 121 -13.66 -16.60 -13.69
C HIS A 121 -13.97 -17.00 -12.24
N GLN A 122 -14.17 -18.29 -11.96
CA GLN A 122 -14.48 -18.75 -10.60
C GLN A 122 -13.33 -18.44 -9.62
N ARG A 123 -12.07 -18.64 -10.04
CA ARG A 123 -10.88 -18.35 -9.23
C ARG A 123 -10.69 -16.84 -9.04
N TYR A 124 -10.96 -16.05 -10.07
CA TYR A 124 -10.76 -14.60 -10.00
C TYR A 124 -11.98 -13.83 -9.49
N ARG A 125 -13.08 -14.50 -9.12
CA ARG A 125 -14.23 -13.83 -8.50
C ARG A 125 -13.89 -13.46 -7.06
N CYS A 126 -13.85 -12.17 -6.77
CA CYS A 126 -13.66 -11.67 -5.41
C CYS A 126 -14.95 -11.70 -4.59
N ARG A 127 -14.85 -11.47 -3.28
CA ARG A 127 -16.01 -11.39 -2.37
C ARG A 127 -17.04 -10.33 -2.76
N LYS A 128 -16.62 -9.27 -3.45
CA LYS A 128 -17.50 -8.21 -3.99
C LYS A 128 -18.22 -8.62 -5.30
N GLY A 129 -18.09 -9.89 -5.73
CA GLY A 129 -18.84 -10.49 -6.84
C GLY A 129 -18.25 -10.26 -8.24
N PHE A 130 -17.27 -9.36 -8.40
CA PHE A 130 -16.63 -9.08 -9.69
C PHE A 130 -15.30 -9.83 -9.89
N ILE A 131 -14.83 -9.89 -11.14
CA ILE A 131 -13.56 -10.53 -11.51
C ILE A 131 -12.40 -9.59 -11.21
N ALA A 132 -11.49 -10.02 -10.32
CA ALA A 132 -10.39 -9.24 -9.80
C ALA A 132 -9.14 -10.11 -9.59
N GLN A 133 -7.99 -9.45 -9.59
CA GLN A 133 -6.79 -9.97 -8.94
C GLN A 133 -6.72 -9.40 -7.52
N ASN A 134 -6.29 -10.22 -6.57
CA ASN A 134 -5.92 -9.73 -5.25
C ASN A 134 -4.51 -9.11 -5.32
N VAL A 135 -4.36 -7.93 -4.72
CA VAL A 135 -3.11 -7.20 -4.60
C VAL A 135 -2.85 -6.95 -3.12
N MET A 136 -1.81 -7.56 -2.57
CA MET A 136 -1.34 -7.25 -1.22
C MET A 136 -0.22 -6.21 -1.29
N ALA A 137 -0.27 -5.17 -0.47
CA ALA A 137 0.77 -4.16 -0.44
C ALA A 137 1.16 -3.78 0.99
N ALA A 138 2.44 -3.47 1.18
CA ALA A 138 2.95 -2.81 2.37
C ALA A 138 3.18 -1.32 2.07
N VAL A 139 2.68 -0.46 2.94
CA VAL A 139 2.70 1.00 2.78
C VAL A 139 3.24 1.66 4.04
N GLY A 140 4.21 2.56 3.86
CA GLY A 140 4.77 3.38 4.94
C GLY A 140 3.82 4.49 5.39
N PHE A 141 4.12 5.12 6.53
CA PHE A 141 3.32 6.26 7.02
C PHE A 141 3.30 7.45 6.03
N ASP A 142 4.36 7.57 5.24
CA ASP A 142 4.56 8.54 4.16
C ASP A 142 3.81 8.20 2.87
N MET A 143 2.92 7.19 2.90
CA MET A 143 2.15 6.71 1.75
C MET A 143 3.02 6.18 0.60
N LEU A 144 4.27 5.80 0.89
CA LEU A 144 5.16 5.13 -0.06
C LEU A 144 4.91 3.63 -0.01
N PHE A 145 4.85 3.00 -1.19
CA PHE A 145 4.84 1.54 -1.28
C PHE A 145 6.21 1.00 -0.88
N GLN A 146 6.22 0.07 0.08
CA GLN A 146 7.40 -0.66 0.52
C GLN A 146 7.44 -2.08 -0.03
N PHE A 147 6.28 -2.62 -0.39
CA PHE A 147 6.14 -3.92 -1.03
C PHE A 147 4.81 -3.97 -1.79
N VAL A 148 4.78 -4.62 -2.96
CA VAL A 148 3.54 -4.89 -3.70
C VAL A 148 3.61 -6.29 -4.29
N CYS A 149 2.56 -7.07 -4.07
CA CYS A 149 2.38 -8.39 -4.63
C CYS A 149 1.04 -8.45 -5.36
N ALA A 150 1.09 -8.55 -6.68
CA ALA A 150 -0.09 -8.50 -7.55
C ALA A 150 -0.22 -9.78 -8.38
N GLY A 151 -1.42 -10.01 -8.92
CA GLY A 151 -1.72 -11.13 -9.81
C GLY A 151 -2.24 -12.39 -9.11
N PHE A 152 -2.49 -12.33 -7.79
CA PHE A 152 -3.19 -13.39 -7.09
C PHE A 152 -4.65 -13.47 -7.51
N GLU A 153 -5.24 -14.65 -7.37
CA GLU A 153 -6.64 -14.87 -7.69
C GLU A 153 -7.55 -14.03 -6.79
N GLY A 154 -8.61 -13.44 -7.34
CA GLY A 154 -9.57 -12.65 -6.57
C GLY A 154 -10.24 -13.42 -5.43
N SER A 155 -10.33 -14.75 -5.51
CA SER A 155 -10.85 -15.59 -4.43
C SER A 155 -9.83 -15.90 -3.34
N ALA A 156 -8.55 -15.55 -3.51
CA ALA A 156 -7.54 -15.78 -2.49
C ALA A 156 -7.74 -14.81 -1.32
N ASN A 157 -7.85 -15.34 -0.10
CA ASN A 157 -7.81 -14.54 1.12
C ASN A 157 -6.40 -13.92 1.27
N ASP A 158 -6.37 -12.70 1.76
CA ASP A 158 -5.17 -11.91 2.07
C ASP A 158 -4.12 -12.68 2.90
N GLN A 159 -4.53 -13.45 3.91
CA GLN A 159 -3.64 -14.30 4.70
C GLN A 159 -2.94 -15.37 3.86
N LYS A 160 -3.63 -15.90 2.85
CA LYS A 160 -3.05 -16.88 1.91
C LYS A 160 -1.99 -16.21 1.04
N VAL A 161 -2.24 -14.99 0.57
CA VAL A 161 -1.29 -14.20 -0.21
C VAL A 161 -0.03 -13.91 0.63
N LEU A 162 -0.21 -13.46 1.88
CA LEU A 162 0.92 -13.21 2.80
C LEU A 162 1.73 -14.48 3.08
N SER A 163 1.06 -15.62 3.26
CA SER A 163 1.72 -16.89 3.52
C SER A 163 2.58 -17.33 2.33
N ASP A 164 2.06 -17.22 1.11
CA ASP A 164 2.81 -17.54 -0.11
C ASP A 164 4.03 -16.64 -0.27
N VAL A 165 3.87 -15.33 -0.07
CA VAL A 165 4.98 -14.36 -0.13
C VAL A 165 6.09 -14.70 0.86
N LEU A 166 5.74 -15.11 2.08
CA LEU A 166 6.70 -15.40 3.13
C LEU A 166 7.34 -16.79 3.02
N GLN A 167 6.71 -17.74 2.32
CA GLN A 167 7.28 -19.04 1.98
C GLN A 167 8.22 -18.93 0.77
N ASN A 168 7.90 -18.06 -0.19
CA ASN A 168 8.63 -17.87 -1.44
C ASN A 168 9.54 -16.62 -1.41
N ARG A 169 10.26 -16.39 -0.31
CA ARG A 169 11.06 -15.15 -0.12
C ARG A 169 12.13 -14.93 -1.21
N GLY A 170 12.67 -16.00 -1.80
CA GLY A 170 13.63 -15.89 -2.91
C GLY A 170 13.04 -15.28 -4.18
N ILE A 171 11.71 -15.26 -4.31
CA ILE A 171 10.99 -14.69 -5.46
C ILE A 171 10.51 -13.26 -5.13
N TYR A 172 9.92 -13.07 -3.96
CA TYR A 172 9.28 -11.80 -3.60
C TYR A 172 10.20 -10.82 -2.87
N ASN A 173 11.30 -11.30 -2.28
CA ASN A 173 12.25 -10.51 -1.50
C ASN A 173 11.63 -9.70 -0.35
N MET A 174 10.48 -10.13 0.18
CA MET A 174 9.87 -9.51 1.36
C MET A 174 10.54 -10.02 2.63
N GLN A 175 11.20 -9.13 3.35
CA GLN A 175 11.82 -9.42 4.65
C GLN A 175 11.48 -8.32 5.64
N VAL A 176 11.02 -8.69 6.83
CA VAL A 176 10.80 -7.74 7.93
C VAL A 176 12.12 -7.64 8.70
N PRO A 177 12.74 -6.44 8.81
CA PRO A 177 13.95 -6.26 9.59
C PRO A 177 13.79 -6.71 11.04
N GLU A 178 14.87 -7.19 11.64
CA GLU A 178 14.83 -7.61 13.03
C GLU A 178 14.47 -6.43 13.96
N GLY A 179 13.59 -6.69 14.92
CA GLY A 179 13.06 -5.68 15.83
C GLY A 179 11.95 -4.81 15.26
N LYS A 180 11.72 -4.81 13.94
CA LYS A 180 10.67 -4.04 13.28
C LYS A 180 9.40 -4.86 13.05
N TYR A 181 8.29 -4.18 12.77
CA TYR A 181 7.02 -4.84 12.45
C TYR A 181 6.10 -4.00 11.55
N PHE A 182 5.27 -4.71 10.77
CA PHE A 182 4.11 -4.17 10.08
C PHE A 182 2.86 -4.27 10.95
N LEU A 183 1.94 -3.33 10.81
CA LEU A 183 0.55 -3.54 11.24
C LEU A 183 -0.22 -4.27 10.14
N VAL A 184 -1.10 -5.17 10.54
CA VAL A 184 -1.99 -5.92 9.64
C VAL A 184 -3.43 -5.80 10.12
N ASP A 185 -4.38 -6.05 9.22
CA ASP A 185 -5.81 -6.14 9.58
C ASP A 185 -6.13 -7.45 10.32
N ALA A 186 -7.32 -7.56 10.91
CA ALA A 186 -7.80 -8.70 11.68
C ALA A 186 -7.86 -10.02 10.88
N GLY A 187 -7.94 -9.93 9.55
CA GLY A 187 -7.91 -11.07 8.63
C GLY A 187 -6.54 -11.73 8.46
N TYR A 188 -5.47 -11.14 9.02
CA TYR A 188 -4.12 -11.70 8.95
C TYR A 188 -3.71 -12.38 10.26
N ALA A 189 -2.85 -13.39 10.17
CA ALA A 189 -2.30 -14.08 11.33
C ALA A 189 -1.36 -13.16 12.12
N HIS A 190 -1.55 -13.12 13.44
CA HIS A 190 -0.67 -12.43 14.37
C HIS A 190 0.63 -13.21 14.53
N LYS A 191 1.76 -12.67 14.07
CA LYS A 191 3.05 -13.38 14.13
C LYS A 191 4.23 -12.43 14.13
N ARG A 192 5.43 -12.90 14.50
CA ARG A 192 6.65 -12.06 14.51
C ARG A 192 6.79 -11.26 13.21
N GLY A 193 6.87 -9.94 13.34
CA GLY A 193 6.94 -8.98 12.23
C GLY A 193 5.59 -8.45 11.74
N PHE A 194 4.46 -8.98 12.21
CA PHE A 194 3.10 -8.61 11.77
C PHE A 194 2.16 -8.54 12.98
N ILE A 195 1.66 -7.34 13.29
CA ILE A 195 0.83 -7.08 14.48
C ILE A 195 -0.59 -6.70 14.05
N GLY A 196 -1.55 -7.56 14.35
CA GLY A 196 -2.98 -7.34 14.17
C GLY A 196 -3.65 -6.63 15.36
N PRO A 197 -4.87 -6.11 15.16
CA PRO A 197 -5.64 -5.45 16.21
C PRO A 197 -6.16 -6.46 17.26
N TYR A 198 -6.70 -5.94 18.37
CA TYR A 198 -7.44 -6.78 19.32
C TYR A 198 -8.84 -7.10 18.76
N ARG A 199 -9.18 -8.39 18.65
CA ARG A 199 -10.52 -8.85 18.31
C ARG A 199 -11.51 -8.52 19.45
N GLY A 200 -12.76 -8.18 19.12
CA GLY A 200 -13.81 -7.93 20.10
C GLY A 200 -13.65 -6.65 20.94
N THR A 201 -12.88 -5.67 20.46
CA THR A 201 -12.72 -4.36 21.12
C THR A 201 -13.20 -3.23 20.21
N ARG A 202 -13.53 -2.06 20.76
CA ARG A 202 -13.91 -0.90 19.96
C ARG A 202 -12.76 -0.49 19.05
N TYR A 203 -12.98 -0.58 17.74
CA TYR A 203 -11.91 -0.50 16.74
C TYR A 203 -12.15 0.62 15.74
N HIS A 204 -13.40 0.85 15.32
CA HIS A 204 -13.70 1.87 14.32
C HIS A 204 -13.70 3.28 14.91
N LEU A 205 -13.08 4.23 14.21
CA LEU A 205 -13.04 5.66 14.60
C LEU A 205 -14.43 6.25 14.88
N LYS A 206 -15.48 5.77 14.20
CA LYS A 206 -16.87 6.17 14.40
C LYS A 206 -17.37 5.86 15.83
N GLU A 207 -16.91 4.76 16.43
CA GLU A 207 -17.30 4.34 17.79
C GLU A 207 -16.75 5.26 18.88
N TYR A 208 -15.74 6.07 18.55
CA TYR A 208 -15.15 7.08 19.42
C TYR A 208 -15.76 8.48 19.20
N GLY A 209 -16.60 8.67 18.17
CA GLY A 209 -17.14 9.97 17.77
C GLY A 209 -18.44 10.40 18.47
N CYS A 210 -19.26 9.47 18.94
CA CYS A 210 -20.61 9.81 19.45
C CYS A 210 -20.66 10.34 20.90
N GLN A 211 -19.54 10.31 21.63
CA GLN A 211 -19.31 10.99 22.91
C GLN A 211 -17.82 10.77 23.17
N ALA A 212 -17.07 11.79 23.59
CA ALA A 212 -15.67 11.69 23.98
C ALA A 212 -15.50 10.82 25.25
N LEU A 213 -15.83 9.54 25.15
CA LEU A 213 -15.69 8.57 26.22
C LEU A 213 -14.22 8.19 26.27
N ALA A 214 -13.61 8.41 27.43
CA ALA A 214 -12.26 7.93 27.70
C ALA A 214 -12.18 6.41 27.45
N PRO A 215 -11.03 5.90 26.98
CA PRO A 215 -10.83 4.47 26.81
C PRO A 215 -11.22 3.69 28.07
N ARG A 216 -12.03 2.64 27.90
CA ARG A 216 -12.61 1.81 28.97
C ARG A 216 -11.72 0.66 29.36
N THR A 217 -10.94 0.14 28.41
CA THR A 217 -10.01 -0.98 28.61
C THR A 217 -8.59 -0.58 28.26
N SER A 218 -7.61 -1.34 28.75
CA SER A 218 -6.19 -1.18 28.41
C SER A 218 -5.88 -1.41 26.93
N THR A 219 -6.78 -2.06 26.19
CA THR A 219 -6.61 -2.42 24.77
C THR A 219 -7.12 -1.35 23.80
N GLU A 220 -8.16 -0.60 24.18
CA GLU A 220 -8.76 0.46 23.35
C GLU A 220 -7.78 1.55 22.87
N PRO A 221 -6.82 2.05 23.68
CA PRO A 221 -5.84 3.03 23.20
C PRO A 221 -4.92 2.51 22.10
N PHE A 222 -4.65 1.20 22.07
CA PHE A 222 -3.91 0.56 21.01
C PHE A 222 -4.79 0.44 19.76
N SER A 223 -5.99 -0.13 19.89
CA SER A 223 -6.95 -0.31 18.80
C SER A 223 -7.25 1.00 18.06
N LEU A 224 -7.47 2.09 18.79
CA LEU A 224 -7.69 3.41 18.21
C LEU A 224 -6.49 3.90 17.37
N ARG A 225 -5.27 3.75 17.89
CA ARG A 225 -4.06 4.19 17.18
C ARG A 225 -3.70 3.27 16.02
N HIS A 226 -3.93 1.97 16.17
CA HIS A 226 -3.80 0.98 15.11
C HIS A 226 -4.73 1.32 13.95
N SER A 227 -6.02 1.58 14.20
CA SER A 227 -6.97 2.04 13.17
C SER A 227 -6.50 3.33 12.47
N LYS A 228 -5.96 4.32 13.21
CA LYS A 228 -5.39 5.54 12.60
C LYS A 228 -4.20 5.27 11.69
N LEU A 229 -3.36 4.30 12.03
CA LEU A 229 -2.22 3.90 11.21
C LEU A 229 -2.68 3.09 9.98
N GLN A 230 -3.67 2.21 10.16
CA GLN A 230 -4.33 1.47 9.08
C GLN A 230 -4.92 2.40 8.02
N ASN A 231 -5.56 3.51 8.39
CA ASN A 231 -6.09 4.47 7.42
C ASN A 231 -5.07 4.95 6.36
N VAL A 232 -3.77 4.90 6.63
CA VAL A 232 -2.74 5.27 5.65
C VAL A 232 -2.75 4.35 4.44
N VAL A 233 -2.93 3.04 4.62
CA VAL A 233 -2.94 2.08 3.50
C VAL A 233 -4.18 2.27 2.63
N GLU A 234 -5.35 2.45 3.26
CA GLU A 234 -6.62 2.69 2.56
C GLU A 234 -6.55 3.99 1.74
N ARG A 235 -6.08 5.07 2.36
CA ARG A 235 -5.85 6.36 1.67
C ARG A 235 -4.89 6.20 0.50
N THR A 236 -3.84 5.41 0.68
CA THR A 236 -2.86 5.16 -0.38
C THR A 236 -3.48 4.39 -1.54
N PHE A 237 -4.31 3.38 -1.27
CA PHE A 237 -5.03 2.65 -2.32
C PHE A 237 -6.02 3.51 -3.09
N VAL A 238 -6.79 4.37 -2.40
CA VAL A 238 -7.72 5.31 -3.05
C VAL A 238 -6.94 6.27 -3.95
N LEU A 239 -5.92 6.93 -3.39
CA LEU A 239 -5.06 7.86 -4.12
C LEU A 239 -4.39 7.19 -5.33
N TRP A 240 -3.91 5.97 -5.15
CA TRP A 240 -3.23 5.20 -6.18
C TRP A 240 -4.16 4.83 -7.34
N LYS A 241 -5.40 4.42 -7.05
CA LYS A 241 -6.42 4.11 -8.06
C LYS A 241 -6.97 5.34 -8.77
N GLU A 242 -7.07 6.49 -8.08
CA GLU A 242 -7.41 7.75 -8.74
C GLU A 242 -6.26 8.23 -9.65
N ARG A 243 -5.02 8.10 -9.20
CA ARG A 243 -3.84 8.49 -9.98
C ARG A 243 -3.67 7.62 -11.23
N PHE A 244 -4.04 6.35 -11.15
CA PHE A 244 -3.94 5.39 -12.25
C PHE A 244 -5.29 4.68 -12.48
N PRO A 245 -6.23 5.32 -13.20
CA PRO A 245 -7.53 4.75 -13.54
C PRO A 245 -7.44 3.41 -14.29
N ILE A 246 -6.29 3.07 -14.89
CA ILE A 246 -6.10 1.72 -15.45
C ILE A 246 -6.27 0.62 -14.40
N LEU A 247 -6.02 0.93 -13.11
CA LEU A 247 -6.21 0.01 -11.99
C LEU A 247 -7.68 -0.16 -11.58
N THR A 248 -8.59 0.68 -12.07
CA THR A 248 -10.04 0.50 -11.91
C THR A 248 -10.68 -0.09 -13.16
N HIS A 249 -10.02 0.02 -14.31
CA HIS A 249 -10.50 -0.49 -15.60
C HIS A 249 -9.37 -1.10 -16.44
N ILE A 250 -8.88 -2.28 -16.04
CA ILE A 250 -7.82 -2.95 -16.80
C ILE A 250 -8.29 -3.27 -18.23
N PRO A 251 -7.51 -2.90 -19.27
CA PRO A 251 -7.85 -3.19 -20.65
C PRO A 251 -8.01 -4.68 -20.92
N ARG A 252 -9.03 -5.01 -21.73
CA ARG A 252 -9.25 -6.37 -22.21
C ARG A 252 -8.02 -6.84 -23.01
N ASN A 253 -7.70 -8.12 -22.89
CA ASN A 253 -6.65 -8.84 -23.64
C ASN A 253 -5.21 -8.76 -23.07
N TYR A 254 -4.97 -8.12 -21.93
CA TYR A 254 -3.69 -8.33 -21.26
C TYR A 254 -3.68 -9.67 -20.51
N PRO A 255 -2.63 -10.51 -20.65
CA PRO A 255 -2.45 -11.66 -19.77
C PRO A 255 -2.35 -11.22 -18.30
N VAL A 256 -2.80 -12.04 -17.36
CA VAL A 256 -2.75 -11.72 -15.91
C VAL A 256 -1.36 -11.29 -15.46
N LYS A 257 -0.31 -11.94 -15.96
CA LYS A 257 1.08 -11.56 -15.66
C LYS A 257 1.38 -10.11 -16.08
N THR A 258 0.92 -9.67 -17.25
CA THR A 258 1.07 -8.28 -17.71
C THR A 258 0.23 -7.33 -16.87
N GLN A 259 -0.97 -7.74 -16.46
CA GLN A 259 -1.82 -6.94 -15.56
C GLN A 259 -1.12 -6.72 -14.21
N ALA A 260 -0.54 -7.77 -13.62
CA ALA A 260 0.22 -7.67 -12.37
C ALA A 260 1.47 -6.78 -12.53
N LYS A 261 2.15 -6.84 -13.67
CA LYS A 261 3.26 -5.94 -14.00
C LYS A 261 2.82 -4.47 -14.03
N ILE A 262 1.68 -4.18 -14.64
CA ILE A 262 1.12 -2.81 -14.70
C ILE A 262 0.82 -2.31 -13.28
N VAL A 263 0.24 -3.15 -12.43
CA VAL A 263 0.00 -2.84 -11.01
C VAL A 263 1.32 -2.43 -10.33
N ASN A 264 2.36 -3.26 -10.41
CA ASN A 264 3.66 -2.95 -9.80
C ASN A 264 4.30 -1.67 -10.36
N ALA A 265 4.27 -1.46 -11.69
CA ALA A 265 4.80 -0.25 -12.30
C ALA A 265 4.05 1.03 -11.85
N CYS A 266 2.72 0.94 -11.65
CA CYS A 266 1.96 2.05 -11.09
C CYS A 266 2.38 2.34 -9.63
N ALA A 267 2.70 1.32 -8.83
CA ALA A 267 3.22 1.52 -7.48
C ALA A 267 4.59 2.22 -7.48
N VAL A 268 5.49 1.82 -8.39
CA VAL A 268 6.79 2.50 -8.59
C VAL A 268 6.60 3.97 -8.93
N ILE A 269 5.73 4.29 -9.91
CA ILE A 269 5.49 5.68 -10.30
C ILE A 269 4.84 6.47 -9.15
N HIS A 270 3.90 5.87 -8.40
CA HIS A 270 3.31 6.51 -7.23
C HIS A 270 4.39 6.88 -6.20
N THR A 271 5.22 5.92 -5.80
CA THR A 271 6.31 6.14 -4.85
C THR A 271 7.31 7.16 -5.37
N PHE A 272 7.69 7.09 -6.65
CA PHE A 272 8.57 8.08 -7.30
C PHE A 272 8.02 9.51 -7.19
N ILE A 273 6.74 9.70 -7.52
CA ILE A 273 6.08 11.02 -7.43
C ILE A 273 6.06 11.51 -5.98
N MET A 274 5.63 10.65 -5.05
CA MET A 274 5.52 11.02 -3.64
C MET A 274 6.87 11.39 -3.02
N MET A 275 7.96 10.71 -3.40
CA MET A 275 9.32 11.04 -2.94
C MET A 275 9.83 12.40 -3.46
N ARG A 276 9.40 12.83 -4.66
CA ARG A 276 9.82 14.12 -5.25
C ARG A 276 8.87 15.27 -4.93
N ASN A 277 7.67 14.96 -4.46
CA ASN A 277 6.64 15.94 -4.20
C ASN A 277 5.84 15.67 -2.92
N PRO A 278 6.48 15.48 -1.76
CA PRO A 278 5.80 15.01 -0.55
C PRO A 278 4.74 15.97 -0.02
N ASN A 279 4.85 17.28 -0.32
CA ASN A 279 3.98 18.31 0.24
C ASN A 279 3.09 19.05 -0.78
N ASN A 280 3.37 18.93 -2.10
CA ASN A 280 2.62 19.64 -3.15
C ASN A 280 1.95 18.66 -4.13
N ASP A 281 1.62 17.45 -3.70
CA ASP A 281 0.78 16.55 -4.50
C ASP A 281 -0.70 16.88 -4.25
N GLU A 282 -1.31 17.58 -5.20
CA GLU A 282 -2.71 18.05 -5.13
C GLU A 282 -3.71 16.90 -4.94
N LEU A 283 -3.44 15.73 -5.53
CA LEU A 283 -4.27 14.54 -5.34
C LEU A 283 -4.20 14.05 -3.88
N CYS A 284 -3.00 14.00 -3.29
CA CYS A 284 -2.81 13.61 -1.89
C CYS A 284 -3.49 14.59 -0.92
N GLN A 285 -3.42 15.90 -1.20
CA GLN A 285 -4.06 16.94 -0.37
C GLN A 285 -5.58 16.78 -0.33
N ARG A 286 -6.22 16.45 -1.46
CA ARG A 286 -7.68 16.17 -1.52
C ARG A 286 -8.08 15.00 -0.62
N HIS A 287 -7.28 13.93 -0.63
CA HIS A 287 -7.53 12.72 0.17
C HIS A 287 -7.07 12.80 1.63
N TYR A 288 -6.60 13.97 2.10
CA TYR A 288 -6.23 14.14 3.50
C TYR A 288 -7.44 14.16 4.44
N HIS A 289 -8.65 14.43 3.94
CA HIS A 289 -9.86 14.61 4.76
C HIS A 289 -11.00 13.60 4.46
N GLU A 290 -10.94 12.81 3.37
CA GLU A 290 -12.12 12.07 2.86
C GLU A 290 -12.25 10.58 3.24
N VAL A 291 -11.19 9.90 3.71
CA VAL A 291 -11.21 8.42 3.87
C VAL A 291 -11.73 7.96 5.24
N ILE A 292 -12.80 8.60 5.73
CA ILE A 292 -13.48 8.20 6.99
C ILE A 292 -14.66 7.23 6.72
N TYR A 293 -14.94 6.90 5.45
CA TYR A 293 -16.22 6.32 5.03
C TYR A 293 -16.15 5.02 4.21
N ILE A 294 -15.11 4.20 4.34
CA ILE A 294 -15.16 2.83 3.80
C ILE A 294 -15.63 1.91 4.93
N ASP A 295 -16.85 1.40 4.80
CA ASP A 295 -17.40 0.40 5.71
C ASP A 295 -16.53 -0.88 5.64
N GLN A 296 -16.04 -1.30 6.81
CA GLN A 296 -15.46 -2.62 7.00
C GLN A 296 -16.61 -3.58 7.32
N GLU A 297 -16.80 -4.60 6.49
CA GLU A 297 -17.45 -5.83 6.93
C GLU A 297 -16.39 -6.63 7.70
N ASP A 298 -16.63 -6.82 8.99
CA ASP A 298 -15.79 -7.62 9.89
C ASP A 298 -15.52 -9.00 9.27
N ASN A 299 -14.25 -9.33 9.06
CA ASN A 299 -13.83 -10.68 8.72
C ASN A 299 -13.51 -11.45 10.01
N GLU A 300 -14.43 -12.30 10.45
CA GLU A 300 -14.13 -13.44 11.33
C GLU A 300 -13.60 -14.61 10.50
N ASP A 301 -12.48 -14.42 9.79
CA ASP A 301 -11.73 -15.55 9.25
C ASP A 301 -10.65 -15.96 10.28
N ASP A 302 -10.74 -17.19 10.76
CA ASP A 302 -9.74 -17.77 11.67
C ASP A 302 -8.46 -18.08 10.90
N ALA A 303 -7.51 -17.16 10.97
CA ALA A 303 -6.16 -17.40 10.49
C ALA A 303 -5.53 -18.54 11.30
N VAL A 304 -5.01 -19.56 10.61
CA VAL A 304 -4.28 -20.67 11.24
C VAL A 304 -3.00 -20.13 11.86
N GLU A 305 -2.88 -20.22 13.19
CA GLU A 305 -1.77 -19.66 13.96
C GLU A 305 -0.59 -20.64 14.08
N ASP A 306 0.64 -20.13 13.92
CA ASP A 306 1.90 -20.81 14.26
C ASP A 306 2.31 -20.41 15.69
N GLU A 307 2.40 -21.39 16.61
CA GLU A 307 2.42 -21.17 18.08
C GLU A 307 3.61 -20.30 18.57
N SER A 308 4.81 -20.45 17.98
CA SER A 308 6.02 -19.77 18.49
C SER A 308 6.12 -18.31 18.03
N GLY A 309 5.86 -18.04 16.74
CA GLY A 309 5.86 -16.69 16.19
C GLY A 309 4.70 -15.83 16.69
N SER A 310 3.57 -16.48 17.02
CA SER A 310 2.35 -15.83 17.53
C SER A 310 2.55 -15.25 18.93
N GLN A 311 3.20 -15.99 19.84
CA GLN A 311 3.43 -15.55 21.22
C GLN A 311 4.26 -14.26 21.33
N TYR A 312 5.29 -14.09 20.50
CA TYR A 312 6.10 -12.86 20.48
C TYR A 312 5.25 -11.65 20.10
N ALA A 313 4.47 -11.76 19.02
CA ALA A 313 3.67 -10.66 18.53
C ALA A 313 2.57 -10.27 19.53
N TYR A 314 1.96 -11.25 20.22
CA TYR A 314 0.98 -10.98 21.28
C TYR A 314 1.61 -10.19 22.43
N ARG A 315 2.76 -10.65 22.95
CA ARG A 315 3.48 -9.95 24.02
C ARG A 315 3.88 -8.54 23.64
N LEU A 316 4.36 -8.33 22.41
CA LEU A 316 4.73 -7.01 21.92
C LEU A 316 3.52 -6.08 21.89
N ARG A 317 2.38 -6.54 21.35
CA ARG A 317 1.13 -5.77 21.35
C ARG A 317 0.66 -5.42 22.76
N ASP A 318 0.66 -6.38 23.66
CA ASP A 318 0.20 -6.20 25.05
C ASP A 318 1.12 -5.25 25.83
N THR A 319 2.42 -5.29 25.57
CA THR A 319 3.38 -4.33 26.14
C THR A 319 3.07 -2.92 25.67
N ILE A 320 2.90 -2.74 24.35
CA ILE A 320 2.55 -1.44 23.74
C ILE A 320 1.23 -0.90 24.32
N ALA A 321 0.19 -1.74 24.39
CA ALA A 321 -1.11 -1.37 24.93
C ALA A 321 -1.02 -0.97 26.42
N SER A 322 -0.26 -1.72 27.22
CA SER A 322 -0.04 -1.44 28.64
C SER A 322 0.70 -0.12 28.85
N ASP A 323 1.76 0.13 28.08
CA ASP A 323 2.53 1.37 28.12
C ASP A 323 1.64 2.58 27.76
N MET A 324 0.79 2.44 26.74
CA MET A 324 -0.17 3.46 26.35
C MET A 324 -1.21 3.75 27.44
N TRP A 325 -1.71 2.71 28.11
CA TRP A 325 -2.68 2.83 29.19
C TRP A 325 -2.07 3.60 30.37
N ASN A 326 -0.89 3.20 30.81
CA ASN A 326 -0.16 3.83 31.92
C ASN A 326 0.18 5.31 31.61
N ALA A 327 0.65 5.60 30.39
CA ALA A 327 0.92 6.96 29.95
C ALA A 327 -0.35 7.85 29.87
N SER A 328 -1.52 7.24 29.66
CA SER A 328 -2.81 7.95 29.65
C SER A 328 -3.29 8.21 31.08
N ALA A 329 -3.12 7.25 31.99
CA ALA A 329 -3.43 7.40 33.41
C ALA A 329 -2.58 8.50 34.07
N ASN A 330 -1.26 8.51 33.83
CA ASN A 330 -0.36 9.54 34.36
C ASN A 330 -0.73 10.95 33.88
N ARG A 331 -1.12 11.10 32.61
CA ARG A 331 -1.57 12.40 32.08
C ARG A 331 -2.86 12.91 32.74
N ARG A 332 -3.81 12.01 33.04
CA ARG A 332 -5.04 12.39 33.76
C ARG A 332 -4.72 12.81 35.20
N ALA A 333 -3.82 12.09 35.87
CA ALA A 333 -3.41 12.42 37.24
C ALA A 333 -2.72 13.80 37.33
N SER A 334 -1.79 14.10 36.41
CA SER A 334 -1.12 15.42 36.37
C SER A 334 -2.05 16.57 36.02
N ALA A 335 -3.04 16.34 35.14
CA ALA A 335 -4.03 17.36 34.78
C ALA A 335 -4.93 17.72 35.98
N SER A 336 -5.33 16.73 36.79
CA SER A 336 -6.11 16.97 38.02
C SER A 336 -5.32 17.73 39.10
N GLN A 337 -3.99 17.58 39.15
CA GLN A 337 -3.11 18.30 40.09
C GLN A 337 -2.84 19.75 39.68
N MET A 338 -2.96 20.11 38.40
CA MET A 338 -2.78 21.49 37.92
C MET A 338 -4.06 22.35 38.02
N MET A 339 -5.21 21.73 38.31
CA MET A 339 -6.51 22.41 38.48
C MET A 339 -6.86 22.65 39.97
N GLN A 340 -6.00 22.23 40.89
CA GLN A 340 -6.04 22.56 42.32
C GLN A 340 -4.96 23.61 42.60
#